data_AF-A0A098EDD7-F1
#
_entry.id   AF-A0A098EDD7-F1
#
_cell.length_a   1.000
_cell.length_b   1.000
_cell.length_c   1.000
_cell.angle_alpha   90.00
_cell.angle_beta   90.00
_cell.angle_gamma   90.00
#
_symmetry.space_group_name_H-M   'P 1'
#
loop_
_entity.id
_entity.type
_entity.pdbx_description
1 polymer ?
#
loop_
_entity_poly.entity_id
_entity_poly.type
_entity_poly.pdbx_seq_one_letter_code
_entity_poly.pdbx_strand_id
1 'polypeptide(L)'
;MKKESWNYLIDLYNIQIKKGEYFEGLTVNLFKRITKKENISNNKIQQKFYRYAEQGYIVRTERAHFIITDKGKKMAEEILKAQTKLMDYKKALRANLN
;
A
#
# COMPACT_ATOMS: atom_id res chain seq x y z
N MET A 1 -5.05 -18.86 -7.03
CA MET A 1 -4.18 -17.91 -6.30
C MET A 1 -5.03 -16.76 -5.76
N LYS A 2 -5.00 -16.48 -4.44
CA LYS A 2 -5.62 -15.25 -3.90
C LYS A 2 -4.77 -14.06 -4.36
N LYS A 3 -5.38 -13.09 -5.05
CA LYS A 3 -4.70 -11.86 -5.51
C LYS A 3 -4.00 -11.21 -4.31
N GLU A 4 -2.69 -11.02 -4.41
CA GLU A 4 -1.93 -10.29 -3.40
C GLU A 4 -2.47 -8.86 -3.35
N SER A 5 -2.94 -8.45 -2.18
CA SER A 5 -3.52 -7.12 -2.00
C SER A 5 -2.39 -6.12 -1.85
N TRP A 6 -2.16 -5.31 -2.88
CA TRP A 6 -1.19 -4.20 -2.88
C TRP A 6 -1.63 -3.00 -2.04
N ASN A 7 -2.79 -3.09 -1.38
CA ASN A 7 -3.37 -1.98 -0.63
C ASN A 7 -2.43 -1.43 0.44
N TYR A 8 -1.62 -2.27 1.08
CA TYR A 8 -0.72 -1.80 2.13
C TYR A 8 0.53 -1.11 1.60
N LEU A 9 1.01 -1.51 0.42
CA LEU A 9 2.08 -0.79 -0.28
C LEU A 9 1.58 0.60 -0.70
N ILE A 10 0.34 0.69 -1.19
CA ILE A 10 -0.32 1.97 -1.54
C ILE A 10 -0.52 2.85 -0.30
N ASP A 11 -0.93 2.26 0.83
CA ASP A 11 -1.07 2.98 2.09
C ASP A 11 0.28 3.57 2.56
N LEU A 12 1.35 2.78 2.47
CA LEU A 12 2.70 3.26 2.79
C LEU A 12 3.14 4.38 1.83
N TYR A 13 2.91 4.21 0.52
CA TYR A 13 3.17 5.22 -0.51
C TYR A 13 2.41 6.53 -0.23
N ASN A 14 1.12 6.46 0.09
CA ASN A 14 0.32 7.65 0.35
C ASN A 14 0.83 8.41 1.59
N ILE A 15 1.25 7.71 2.64
CA ILE A 15 1.79 8.35 3.83
C ILE A 15 3.16 8.99 3.53
N GLN A 16 4.09 8.22 2.96
CA GLN A 16 5.47 8.68 2.78
C GLN A 16 5.61 9.65 1.60
N ILE A 17 5.07 9.31 0.44
CA ILE A 17 5.25 10.11 -0.78
C ILE A 17 4.22 11.23 -0.90
N LYS A 18 2.93 10.95 -0.71
CA LYS A 18 1.89 11.99 -0.93
C LYS A 18 1.78 12.98 0.22
N LYS A 19 1.92 12.52 1.48
CA LYS A 19 1.84 13.40 2.66
C LYS A 19 3.20 13.89 3.13
N GLY A 20 4.30 13.32 2.66
CA GLY A 20 5.65 13.67 3.11
C GLY A 20 5.92 13.28 4.57
N GLU A 21 5.17 12.33 5.13
CA GLU A 21 5.32 11.93 6.53
C GLU A 21 6.43 10.88 6.66
N TYR A 22 7.49 11.23 7.38
CA TYR A 22 8.62 10.33 7.72
C TYR A 22 8.99 10.50 9.18
N PHE A 23 8.51 9.60 10.04
CA PHE A 23 8.84 9.62 11.47
C PHE A 23 8.91 8.22 12.06
N GLU A 24 9.63 8.11 13.18
CA GLU A 24 9.74 6.89 13.95
C GLU A 24 8.36 6.47 14.50
N GLY A 25 7.91 5.26 14.15
CA GLY A 25 6.58 4.76 14.56
C GLY A 25 5.48 4.86 13.50
N LEU A 26 5.74 5.49 12.33
CA LEU A 26 4.80 5.52 11.21
C LEU A 26 4.31 4.12 10.81
N THR A 27 5.23 3.17 10.66
CA THR A 27 4.92 1.77 10.35
C THR A 27 4.04 1.13 11.43
N VAL A 28 4.32 1.41 12.70
CA VAL A 28 3.53 0.88 13.84
C VAL A 28 2.12 1.44 13.80
N ASN A 29 1.97 2.75 13.55
CA ASN A 29 0.67 3.39 13.42
C ASN A 29 -0.11 2.88 12.21
N LEU A 30 0.57 2.66 11.09
CA LEU A 30 -0.01 2.03 9.90
C LEU A 30 -0.54 0.63 10.22
N PHE A 31 0.25 -0.19 10.92
CA PHE A 31 -0.17 -1.53 11.31
C PHE A 31 -1.38 -1.50 12.23
N LYS A 32 -1.38 -0.64 13.28
CA LYS A 32 -2.54 -0.44 14.16
C LYS A 32 -3.80 -0.03 13.39
N ARG A 33 -3.66 0.82 12.37
CA ARG A 33 -4.79 1.23 11.52
C ARG A 33 -5.33 0.06 10.70
N ILE A 34 -4.45 -0.73 10.09
CA ILE A 34 -4.83 -1.88 9.26
C ILE A 34 -5.46 -2.98 10.14
N THR A 35 -4.88 -3.31 11.30
CA THR A 35 -5.44 -4.32 12.20
C THR A 35 -6.86 -3.95 12.62
N LYS A 36 -7.09 -2.67 12.99
CA LYS A 36 -8.42 -2.16 13.36
C LYS A 36 -9.42 -2.19 12.20
N LYS A 37 -8.98 -1.82 10.99
CA LYS A 37 -9.84 -1.73 9.81
C LYS A 37 -10.23 -3.10 9.24
N GLU A 38 -9.28 -4.03 9.19
CA GLU A 38 -9.45 -5.30 8.48
C GLU A 38 -9.62 -6.50 9.42
N ASN A 39 -9.59 -6.29 10.73
CA ASN A 39 -9.67 -7.33 11.75
C ASN A 39 -8.66 -8.48 11.51
N ILE A 40 -7.42 -8.11 11.19
CA ILE A 40 -6.31 -9.06 10.98
C ILE A 40 -5.22 -8.84 12.01
N SER A 41 -4.48 -9.91 12.32
CA SER A 41 -3.38 -9.84 13.29
C SER A 41 -2.18 -9.06 12.74
N ASN A 42 -1.44 -8.42 13.65
CA ASN A 42 -0.23 -7.69 13.32
C ASN A 42 0.82 -8.58 12.59
N ASN A 43 0.94 -9.84 13.01
CA ASN A 43 1.83 -10.81 12.38
C ASN A 43 1.50 -11.03 10.89
N LYS A 44 0.21 -11.13 10.53
CA LYS A 44 -0.21 -11.26 9.11
C LYS A 44 0.14 -10.03 8.28
N ILE A 45 0.09 -8.83 8.88
CA ILE A 45 0.49 -7.59 8.21
C ILE A 45 2.01 -7.57 8.02
N GLN A 46 2.77 -7.89 9.08
CA GLN A 46 4.23 -7.98 9.03
C GLN A 46 4.70 -8.94 7.94
N GLN A 47 4.12 -10.13 7.82
CA GLN A 47 4.45 -11.08 6.76
C GLN A 47 4.26 -10.50 5.35
N LYS A 48 3.22 -9.69 5.13
CA LYS A 48 3.02 -9.01 3.84
C LYS A 48 4.08 -7.94 3.58
N PHE A 49 4.45 -7.16 4.61
CA PHE A 49 5.52 -6.17 4.48
C PHE A 49 6.88 -6.84 4.22
N TYR A 50 7.17 -7.97 4.85
CA TYR A 50 8.38 -8.74 4.55
C TYR A 50 8.42 -9.21 3.09
N ARG A 51 7.30 -9.67 2.53
CA ARG A 51 7.24 -10.00 1.09
C ARG A 51 7.51 -8.80 0.19
N TYR A 52 6.96 -7.63 0.51
CA TYR A 52 7.29 -6.41 -0.24
C TYR A 52 8.76 -6.04 -0.14
N ALA A 53 9.39 -6.30 1.02
CA ALA A 53 10.81 -6.07 1.22
C ALA A 53 11.67 -7.05 0.40
N GLU A 54 11.33 -8.35 0.43
CA GLU A 54 11.97 -9.39 -0.40
C GLU A 54 11.85 -9.07 -1.90
N GLN A 55 10.74 -8.49 -2.32
CA GLN A 55 10.50 -8.06 -3.69
C GLN A 55 11.17 -6.70 -4.03
N GLY A 56 11.79 -6.03 -3.06
CA GLY A 56 12.51 -4.75 -3.24
C GLY A 56 11.61 -3.52 -3.34
N TYR A 57 10.33 -3.60 -2.99
CA TYR A 57 9.41 -2.46 -3.02
C TYR A 57 9.55 -1.56 -1.78
N ILE A 58 10.02 -2.12 -0.68
CA ILE A 58 10.29 -1.39 0.56
C ILE A 58 11.60 -1.88 1.16
N VAL A 59 12.23 -1.07 2.00
CA VAL A 59 13.39 -1.48 2.80
C VAL A 59 13.04 -1.42 4.29
N ARG A 60 13.57 -2.37 5.05
CA ARG A 60 13.47 -2.37 6.51
C ARG A 60 14.66 -1.63 7.09
N THR A 61 14.40 -0.69 7.98
CA THR A 61 15.41 0.02 8.78
C THR A 61 15.56 -0.61 10.16
N GLU A 62 16.58 -0.17 10.91
CA GLU A 62 17.02 -0.76 12.18
C GLU A 62 15.92 -0.84 13.27
N ARG A 63 14.84 -0.06 13.15
CA ARG A 63 13.70 -0.05 14.09
C ARG A 63 12.44 -0.76 13.59
N ALA A 64 12.59 -1.70 12.66
CA ALA A 64 11.46 -2.34 11.96
C ALA A 64 10.51 -1.34 11.28
N HIS A 65 11.02 -0.17 10.95
CA HIS A 65 10.34 0.83 10.15
C HIS A 65 10.60 0.55 8.67
N PHE A 66 9.54 0.58 7.87
CA PHE A 66 9.61 0.32 6.43
C PHE A 66 9.57 1.62 5.64
N ILE A 67 10.50 1.78 4.71
CA ILE A 67 10.58 2.91 3.80
C ILE A 67 10.34 2.41 2.38
N ILE A 68 9.49 3.12 1.63
CA ILE A 68 9.25 2.80 0.23
C ILE A 68 10.48 3.10 -0.63
N THR A 69 10.83 2.18 -1.52
CA THR A 69 11.92 2.37 -2.49
C THR A 69 11.40 3.06 -3.76
N ASP A 70 12.30 3.48 -4.65
CA ASP A 70 11.90 3.97 -5.98
C ASP A 70 11.12 2.92 -6.79
N LYS A 71 11.49 1.64 -6.63
CA LYS A 71 10.76 0.53 -7.24
C LYS A 71 9.34 0.42 -6.66
N GLY A 72 9.20 0.52 -5.34
CA GLY A 72 7.89 0.53 -4.67
C GLY A 72 7.04 1.73 -5.06
N LYS A 73 7.66 2.90 -5.18
CA LYS A 73 7.02 4.13 -5.65
C LYS A 73 6.41 3.94 -7.03
N LYS A 74 7.21 3.48 -8.01
CA LYS A 74 6.75 3.22 -9.38
C LYS A 74 5.61 2.21 -9.41
N MET A 75 5.74 1.11 -8.66
CA MET A 75 4.68 0.09 -8.55
C MET A 75 3.38 0.67 -7.98
N ALA A 76 3.46 1.45 -6.90
CA ALA A 76 2.28 2.09 -6.31
C ALA A 76 1.61 3.06 -7.28
N GLU A 77 2.38 3.85 -8.03
CA GLU A 77 1.87 4.76 -9.06
C GLU A 77 1.19 4.02 -10.22
N GLU A 78 1.76 2.90 -10.68
CA GLU A 78 1.17 2.06 -11.72
C GLU A 78 -0.16 1.45 -11.28
N ILE A 79 -0.22 0.95 -10.04
CA ILE A 79 -1.46 0.40 -9.49
C ILE A 79 -2.53 1.49 -9.34
N LEU A 80 -2.15 2.67 -8.84
CA LEU A 80 -3.08 3.80 -8.73
C LEU A 80 -3.61 4.23 -10.11
N LYS A 81 -2.74 4.31 -11.14
CA LYS A 81 -3.15 4.60 -12.52
C LYS A 81 -4.14 3.53 -13.05
N ALA A 82 -3.87 2.25 -12.79
CA ALA A 82 -4.77 1.16 -13.18
C ALA A 82 -6.13 1.25 -12.46
N GLN A 83 -6.14 1.60 -11.18
CA GLN A 83 -7.36 1.81 -10.40
C GLN A 83 -8.19 2.98 -10.94
N THR A 84 -7.56 4.12 -11.25
CA THR A 84 -8.24 5.27 -11.84
C THR A 84 -8.88 4.92 -13.19
N LYS A 85 -8.13 4.29 -14.10
CA LYS A 85 -8.67 3.85 -15.41
C LYS A 85 -9.88 2.93 -15.25
N LEU A 86 -9.84 2.01 -14.28
CA LEU A 86 -10.96 1.11 -14.00
C LEU A 86 -12.19 1.86 -13.46
N MET A 87 -12.00 2.87 -12.62
CA MET A 87 -13.09 3.71 -12.13
C MET A 87 -13.70 4.55 -13.25
N ASP A 88 -12.89 5.16 -14.09
CA ASP A 88 -13.34 5.97 -15.24
C ASP A 88 -14.16 5.11 -16.21
N TYR A 89 -13.66 3.91 -16.53
CA TYR A 89 -14.39 2.94 -17.36
C TYR A 89 -15.76 2.58 -16.77
N LYS A 90 -15.82 2.29 -15.47
CA LYS A 90 -17.08 1.99 -14.78
C LYS A 90 -18.05 3.17 -14.77
N LYS A 91 -17.53 4.40 -14.66
CA LYS A 91 -18.34 5.63 -14.70
C LYS A 91 -18.94 5.83 -16.09
N ALA A 92 -18.15 5.66 -17.15
CA ALA A 92 -18.61 5.74 -18.53
C ALA A 92 -19.67 4.67 -18.84
N LEU A 93 -19.46 3.43 -18.39
CA LEU A 93 -20.44 2.35 -18.55
C LEU A 93 -21.79 2.70 -17.91
N ARG A 94 -21.77 3.25 -16.69
CA ARG A 94 -23.01 3.69 -16.00
C ARG A 94 -23.70 4.86 -16.69
N ALA A 95 -22.94 5.79 -17.26
CA ALA A 95 -23.49 6.93 -17.99
C ALA A 95 -24.16 6.52 -19.30
N ASN A 96 -23.67 5.47 -19.97
CA ASN A 96 -24.23 4.94 -21.22
C ASN A 96 -25.42 3.99 -21.02
N LEU A 97 -25.75 3.62 -19.78
CA LEU A 97 -26.87 2.74 -19.43
C LEU A 97 -28.11 3.50 -18.92
N ASN A 98 -28.02 4.82 -18.79
CA ASN A 98 -29.10 5.74 -18.45
C ASN A 98 -29.47 6.58 -19.66
#